data_AF-A0A151MPI5-F1
#
_entry.id   AF-A0A151MPI5-F1
#
_cell.length_a   1.000
_cell.length_b   1.000
_cell.length_c   1.000
_cell.angle_alpha   90.00
_cell.angle_beta   90.00
_cell.angle_gamma   90.00
#
_symmetry.space_group_name_H-M   'P 1'
#
loop_
_entity.id
_entity.type
_entity.pdbx_description
1 polymer ?
#
loop_
_entity_poly.entity_id
_entity_poly.type
_entity_poly.pdbx_seq_one_letter_code
_entity_poly.pdbx_strand_id
1 'polypeptide(L)'
;MFPHGPGFVLAFEFLLSDLGTVLRAPGPLPPAQAKAFALMLLQGIAHCHSHRIVHRDLKPANLLISASGQLKIADFGLARVLAPESQRPYSHQVATRWYRAPELLYGARHYDEGVDLWAVGCIVGELLTHSPLFPGESDIEQLCCVQRLRGSPDPNAWPELTSLPDYNKISFQPMVPVPLEELVPDAPPPARTLLDALLQYPPQRRLPAHQALLHPYFFTAPAPATPSELPVPERRGRPHLASPCFRSERSLEPALPKPHLLAPYAPPPSLPLTV
;
A
#
# COMPACT_ATOMS: atom_id res chain seq x y z
N MET A 1 -5.76 -18.35 10.47
CA MET A 1 -7.21 -18.08 10.51
C MET A 1 -7.87 -19.12 11.39
N PHE A 2 -8.66 -18.73 12.37
CA PHE A 2 -9.42 -19.68 13.19
C PHE A 2 -10.89 -19.22 13.29
N PRO A 3 -11.85 -20.15 13.15
CA PRO A 3 -13.26 -19.82 13.29
C PRO A 3 -13.57 -19.49 14.76
N HIS A 4 -14.40 -18.48 14.98
CA HIS A 4 -14.90 -18.11 16.30
C HIS A 4 -16.36 -17.66 16.19
N GLY A 5 -17.28 -18.54 16.59
CA GLY A 5 -18.72 -18.32 16.39
C GLY A 5 -19.05 -18.17 14.90
N PRO A 6 -19.85 -17.16 14.49
CA PRO A 6 -20.16 -16.90 13.08
C PRO A 6 -19.04 -16.16 12.32
N GLY A 7 -17.90 -15.87 12.97
CA GLY A 7 -16.81 -15.08 12.40
C GLY A 7 -15.51 -15.86 12.20
N PHE A 8 -14.58 -15.21 11.50
CA PHE A 8 -13.19 -15.67 11.38
C PHE A 8 -12.26 -14.68 12.06
N VAL A 9 -11.27 -15.22 12.77
CA VAL A 9 -10.20 -14.41 13.36
C VAL A 9 -8.91 -14.64 12.59
N LEU A 10 -8.26 -13.54 12.23
CA LEU A 10 -6.93 -13.53 11.65
C LEU A 10 -5.95 -13.00 12.68
N ALA A 11 -4.95 -13.81 13.02
CA ALA A 11 -3.85 -13.40 13.88
C ALA A 11 -2.65 -13.09 12.99
N PHE A 12 -2.18 -11.84 13.06
CA PHE A 12 -1.02 -11.35 12.36
C PHE A 12 0.05 -10.90 13.36
N GLU A 13 1.25 -10.62 12.87
CA GLU A 13 2.22 -9.88 13.65
C GLU A 13 1.67 -8.51 14.08
N PHE A 14 2.11 -8.03 15.24
CA PHE A 14 1.73 -6.72 15.74
C PHE A 14 2.67 -5.65 15.20
N LEU A 15 2.11 -4.64 14.53
CA LEU A 15 2.84 -3.48 14.00
C LEU A 15 2.37 -2.22 14.74
N LEU A 16 3.29 -1.32 15.05
CA LEU A 16 3.08 -0.22 16.01
C LEU A 16 2.22 0.91 15.44
N SER A 17 2.42 1.21 14.15
CA SER A 17 1.82 2.36 13.49
C SER A 17 1.60 2.10 11.99
N ASP A 18 1.25 3.16 11.27
CA ASP A 18 1.03 3.17 9.83
C ASP A 18 1.63 4.44 9.21
N LEU A 19 1.91 4.41 7.92
CA LEU A 19 2.49 5.54 7.19
C LEU A 19 1.57 6.76 7.22
N GLY A 20 0.26 6.57 7.28
CA GLY A 20 -0.70 7.67 7.43
C GLY A 20 -0.51 8.42 8.75
N THR A 21 -0.19 7.71 9.84
CA THR A 21 0.16 8.33 11.13
C THR A 21 1.47 9.09 11.04
N VAL A 22 2.47 8.56 10.32
CA VAL A 22 3.74 9.26 10.07
C VAL A 22 3.51 10.55 9.28
N LEU A 23 2.72 10.52 8.21
CA LEU A 23 2.42 11.67 7.35
C LEU A 23 1.51 12.74 8.00
N ARG A 24 0.84 12.40 9.11
CA ARG A 24 0.09 13.38 9.92
C ARG A 24 0.96 14.07 10.96
N ALA A 25 2.19 13.60 11.19
CA ALA A 25 3.09 14.25 12.12
C ALA A 25 3.44 15.67 11.62
N PRO A 26 3.77 16.63 12.50
CA PRO A 26 4.13 17.97 12.06
C PRO A 26 5.45 17.99 11.27
N GLY A 27 5.40 18.53 10.05
CA GLY A 27 6.56 18.83 9.23
C GLY A 27 6.96 17.70 8.25
N PRO A 28 7.61 18.05 7.13
CA PRO A 28 7.97 17.10 6.10
C PRO A 28 8.98 16.06 6.59
N LEU A 29 8.93 14.86 6.01
CA LEU A 29 9.93 13.84 6.26
C LEU A 29 11.28 14.27 5.65
N PRO A 30 12.41 14.00 6.34
CA PRO A 30 13.73 14.07 5.73
C PRO A 30 13.77 13.24 4.43
N PRO A 31 14.44 13.74 3.36
CA PRO A 31 14.44 13.06 2.06
C PRO A 31 14.93 11.61 2.09
N ALA A 32 15.90 11.28 2.95
CA ALA A 32 16.39 9.93 3.14
C ALA A 32 15.31 8.97 3.69
N GLN A 33 14.46 9.45 4.61
CA GLN A 33 13.37 8.67 5.20
C GLN A 33 12.22 8.46 4.20
N ALA A 34 11.82 9.52 3.47
CA ALA A 34 10.84 9.41 2.39
C ALA A 34 11.29 8.39 1.34
N LYS A 35 12.57 8.44 0.94
CA LYS A 35 13.18 7.49 0.00
C LYS A 35 13.19 6.05 0.52
N ALA A 36 13.44 5.83 1.81
CA ALA A 36 13.40 4.52 2.43
C ALA A 36 11.99 3.92 2.46
N PHE A 37 10.96 4.70 2.80
CA PHE A 37 9.57 4.24 2.73
C PHE A 37 9.15 3.91 1.30
N ALA A 38 9.50 4.76 0.32
CA ALA A 38 9.24 4.51 -1.10
C ALA A 38 9.92 3.21 -1.59
N LEU A 39 11.16 2.98 -1.17
CA LEU A 39 11.92 1.78 -1.52
C LEU A 39 11.26 0.52 -0.96
N MET A 40 10.93 0.49 0.33
CA MET A 40 10.26 -0.66 0.96
C MET A 40 8.88 -0.93 0.37
N LEU A 41 8.12 0.11 0.05
CA LEU A 41 6.83 -0.01 -0.64
C LEU A 41 7.01 -0.68 -2.01
N LEU A 42 7.93 -0.20 -2.84
CA LEU A 42 8.21 -0.80 -4.14
C LEU A 42 8.72 -2.24 -4.04
N GLN A 43 9.53 -2.57 -3.02
CA GLN A 43 9.98 -3.94 -2.78
C GLN A 43 8.79 -4.86 -2.49
N GLY A 44 7.87 -4.43 -1.61
CA GLY A 44 6.66 -5.19 -1.30
C GLY A 44 5.75 -5.36 -2.52
N ILE A 45 5.58 -4.31 -3.33
CA ILE A 45 4.75 -4.36 -4.54
C ILE A 45 5.38 -5.21 -5.63
N ALA A 46 6.69 -5.09 -5.87
CA ALA A 46 7.41 -5.96 -6.80
C ALA A 46 7.26 -7.44 -6.40
N HIS A 47 7.31 -7.75 -5.09
CA HIS A 47 7.06 -9.10 -4.60
C HIS A 47 5.62 -9.56 -4.88
N CYS A 48 4.61 -8.73 -4.61
CA CYS A 48 3.21 -9.05 -4.91
C CYS A 48 2.99 -9.32 -6.40
N HIS A 49 3.47 -8.42 -7.26
CA HIS A 49 3.36 -8.49 -8.72
C HIS A 49 4.08 -9.71 -9.29
N SER A 50 5.25 -10.09 -8.77
CA SER A 50 5.93 -11.33 -9.15
C SER A 50 5.12 -12.61 -8.86
N HIS A 51 4.19 -12.54 -7.90
CA HIS A 51 3.24 -13.62 -7.57
C HIS A 51 1.86 -13.40 -8.20
N ARG A 52 1.74 -12.46 -9.15
CA ARG A 52 0.49 -12.08 -9.83
C ARG A 52 -0.59 -11.58 -8.87
N ILE A 53 -0.21 -10.99 -7.74
CA ILE A 53 -1.13 -10.42 -6.76
C ILE A 53 -1.17 -8.90 -6.95
N VAL A 54 -2.36 -8.37 -7.22
CA VAL A 54 -2.62 -6.92 -7.24
C VAL A 54 -3.34 -6.53 -5.96
N HIS A 55 -2.82 -5.53 -5.25
CA HIS A 55 -3.29 -5.12 -3.92
C HIS A 55 -4.61 -4.35 -3.98
N ARG A 56 -4.70 -3.35 -4.88
CA ARG A 56 -5.89 -2.56 -5.25
C ARG A 56 -6.44 -1.56 -4.22
N ASP A 57 -5.92 -1.59 -3.00
CA ASP A 57 -6.26 -0.63 -1.94
C ASP A 57 -5.01 -0.09 -1.25
N LEU A 58 -3.99 0.29 -2.03
CA LEU A 58 -2.80 0.91 -1.48
C LEU A 58 -3.12 2.34 -1.05
N LYS A 59 -2.83 2.63 0.22
CA LYS A 59 -2.96 3.94 0.86
C LYS A 59 -2.09 3.95 2.12
N PRO A 60 -1.66 5.11 2.63
CA PRO A 60 -0.78 5.18 3.79
C PRO A 60 -1.29 4.42 5.03
N ALA A 61 -2.60 4.36 5.25
CA ALA A 61 -3.22 3.61 6.35
C ALA A 61 -3.03 2.08 6.25
N ASN A 62 -2.80 1.55 5.04
CA ASN A 62 -2.54 0.13 4.77
C ASN A 62 -1.04 -0.20 4.71
N LEU A 63 -0.17 0.78 5.00
CA LEU A 63 1.28 0.61 5.04
C LEU A 63 1.72 0.67 6.50
N LEU A 64 1.75 -0.49 7.15
CA LEU A 64 2.02 -0.63 8.57
C LEU A 64 3.53 -0.56 8.86
N ILE A 65 3.89 -0.07 10.05
CA ILE A 65 5.27 0.16 10.45
C ILE A 65 5.57 -0.61 11.73
N SER A 66 6.61 -1.45 11.67
CA SER A 66 7.10 -2.23 12.81
C SER A 66 7.88 -1.38 13.82
N ALA A 67 8.18 -1.96 14.98
CA ALA A 67 9.03 -1.33 16.00
C ALA A 67 10.46 -1.03 15.53
N SER A 68 10.95 -1.74 14.52
CA SER A 68 12.26 -1.51 13.91
C SER A 68 12.19 -0.65 12.64
N GLY A 69 11.07 0.05 12.42
CA GLY A 69 10.86 0.96 11.28
C GLY A 69 10.61 0.28 9.92
N GLN A 70 10.54 -1.06 9.86
CA GLN A 70 10.19 -1.75 8.61
C GLN A 70 8.74 -1.45 8.22
N LEU A 71 8.53 -1.06 6.96
CA LEU A 71 7.21 -0.91 6.34
C LEU A 71 6.73 -2.26 5.81
N LYS A 72 5.48 -2.60 6.10
CA LYS A 72 4.81 -3.81 5.63
C LYS A 72 3.45 -3.47 5.05
N ILE A 73 3.16 -4.03 3.88
CA ILE A 73 1.87 -3.86 3.20
C ILE A 73 0.85 -4.73 3.91
N ALA A 74 -0.32 -4.17 4.23
CA ALA A 74 -1.41 -4.82 4.92
C ALA A 74 -2.74 -4.61 4.19
N ASP A 75 -3.77 -5.32 4.66
CA ASP A 75 -5.13 -5.28 4.11
C ASP A 75 -5.25 -5.72 2.64
N PHE A 76 -4.94 -7.00 2.42
CA PHE A 76 -5.20 -7.69 1.15
C PHE A 76 -6.69 -8.07 0.98
N GLY A 77 -7.62 -7.46 1.74
CA GLY A 77 -9.05 -7.79 1.68
C GLY A 77 -9.68 -7.53 0.30
N LEU A 78 -9.10 -6.60 -0.46
CA LEU A 78 -9.48 -6.30 -1.84
C LEU A 78 -8.52 -6.90 -2.88
N ALA A 79 -7.47 -7.59 -2.46
CA ALA A 79 -6.46 -8.11 -3.38
C ALA A 79 -7.01 -9.18 -4.32
N ARG A 80 -6.40 -9.31 -5.49
CA ARG A 80 -6.75 -10.32 -6.50
C ARG A 80 -5.51 -10.95 -7.09
N VAL A 81 -5.61 -12.26 -7.35
CA VAL A 81 -4.68 -12.94 -8.25
C VAL A 81 -5.12 -12.65 -9.68
N LEU A 82 -4.22 -12.16 -10.52
CA LEU A 82 -4.49 -11.97 -11.95
C LEU A 82 -4.72 -13.34 -12.58
N ALA A 83 -5.98 -13.61 -12.91
CA ALA A 83 -6.42 -14.81 -13.62
C ALA A 83 -7.16 -14.38 -14.89
N PRO A 84 -7.06 -15.15 -16.00
CA PRO A 84 -7.62 -14.75 -17.31
C PRO A 84 -9.13 -14.47 -17.35
N GLU A 85 -9.90 -14.89 -16.34
CA GLU A 85 -11.37 -14.98 -16.41
C GLU A 85 -12.12 -14.34 -15.23
N SER A 86 -11.48 -13.52 -14.39
CA SER A 86 -12.17 -12.96 -13.22
C SER A 86 -13.07 -11.76 -13.55
N GLN A 87 -14.27 -12.02 -14.08
CA GLN A 87 -15.31 -11.04 -14.42
C GLN A 87 -16.17 -10.61 -13.22
N ARG A 88 -15.60 -10.33 -12.04
CA ARG A 88 -16.41 -9.85 -10.91
C ARG A 88 -16.45 -8.32 -10.88
N PRO A 89 -17.60 -7.68 -11.20
CA PRO A 89 -17.74 -6.24 -11.06
C PRO A 89 -17.62 -5.82 -9.58
N TYR A 90 -17.14 -4.61 -9.37
CA TYR A 90 -16.85 -4.07 -8.05
C TYR A 90 -18.07 -3.49 -7.34
N SER A 91 -18.06 -3.59 -6.01
CA SER A 91 -18.90 -2.77 -5.14
C SER A 91 -18.18 -1.45 -4.87
N HIS A 92 -18.82 -0.32 -5.13
CA HIS A 92 -18.32 1.01 -4.76
C HIS A 92 -18.23 1.10 -3.24
N GLN A 93 -17.04 0.94 -2.67
CA GLN A 93 -16.83 1.18 -1.23
C GLN A 93 -16.68 2.68 -0.96
N VAL A 94 -17.26 3.12 0.17
CA VAL A 94 -17.06 4.44 0.76
C VAL A 94 -15.70 4.44 1.47
N ALA A 95 -14.63 4.61 0.69
CA ALA A 95 -13.24 4.68 1.19
C ALA A 95 -12.52 5.88 0.55
N THR A 96 -11.37 6.25 1.12
CA THR A 96 -10.50 7.32 0.59
C THR A 96 -10.12 7.04 -0.86
N ARG A 97 -10.47 7.97 -1.78
CA ARG A 97 -10.28 7.83 -3.24
C ARG A 97 -8.97 8.37 -3.75
N TRP A 98 -8.19 9.02 -2.88
CA TRP A 98 -7.04 9.84 -3.24
C TRP A 98 -5.93 9.09 -4.00
N TYR A 99 -5.87 7.77 -3.86
CA TYR A 99 -4.87 6.88 -4.47
C TYR A 99 -5.44 6.05 -5.63
N ARG A 100 -6.72 6.27 -6.01
CA ARG A 100 -7.39 5.49 -7.06
C ARG A 100 -6.92 5.95 -8.45
N ALA A 101 -6.59 4.98 -9.29
CA ALA A 101 -6.11 5.23 -10.64
C ALA A 101 -7.21 5.73 -11.60
N PRO A 102 -6.89 6.54 -12.63
CA PRO A 102 -7.85 7.14 -13.55
C PRO A 102 -8.77 6.12 -14.24
N GLU A 103 -8.23 4.99 -14.66
CA GLU A 103 -8.99 3.92 -15.31
C GLU A 103 -10.10 3.37 -14.41
N LEU A 104 -9.84 3.24 -13.10
CA LEU A 104 -10.85 2.81 -12.14
C LEU A 104 -11.93 3.88 -11.94
N LEU A 105 -11.56 5.16 -11.98
CA LEU A 105 -12.49 6.28 -11.88
C LEU A 105 -13.37 6.43 -13.13
N TYR A 106 -12.86 6.02 -14.29
CA TYR A 106 -13.64 5.89 -15.54
C TYR A 106 -14.40 4.56 -15.66
N GLY A 107 -14.44 3.76 -14.59
CA GLY A 107 -15.26 2.56 -14.50
C GLY A 107 -14.66 1.30 -15.13
N ALA A 108 -13.34 1.25 -15.35
CA ALA A 108 -12.68 0.06 -15.88
C ALA A 108 -13.00 -1.19 -15.04
N ARG A 109 -13.42 -2.25 -15.72
CA ARG A 109 -13.74 -3.55 -15.10
C ARG A 109 -12.59 -4.54 -15.16
N HIS A 110 -11.63 -4.29 -16.05
CA HIS A 110 -10.38 -5.01 -16.18
C HIS A 110 -9.26 -4.03 -15.84
N TYR A 111 -8.36 -4.47 -14.98
CA TYR A 111 -7.26 -3.68 -14.44
C TYR A 111 -6.09 -4.62 -14.20
N ASP A 112 -4.90 -4.08 -14.30
CA ASP A 112 -3.63 -4.79 -14.16
C ASP A 112 -2.87 -4.26 -12.94
N GLU A 113 -1.59 -4.61 -12.84
CA GLU A 113 -0.65 -4.12 -11.84
C GLU A 113 -0.56 -2.58 -11.81
N GLY A 114 -0.93 -1.91 -12.91
CA GLY A 114 -0.89 -0.46 -13.07
C GLY A 114 -1.68 0.29 -12.00
N VAL A 115 -2.78 -0.28 -11.47
CA VAL A 115 -3.56 0.39 -10.41
C VAL A 115 -2.75 0.56 -9.13
N ASP A 116 -1.92 -0.43 -8.79
CA ASP A 116 -1.02 -0.36 -7.65
C ASP A 116 0.11 0.64 -7.92
N LEU A 117 0.67 0.64 -9.14
CA LEU A 117 1.75 1.56 -9.51
C LEU A 117 1.31 3.03 -9.45
N TRP A 118 0.08 3.33 -9.84
CA TRP A 118 -0.50 4.66 -9.67
C TRP A 118 -0.60 5.04 -8.19
N ALA A 119 -1.15 4.15 -7.36
CA ALA A 119 -1.27 4.40 -5.93
C ALA A 119 0.11 4.59 -5.26
N VAL A 120 1.12 3.81 -5.67
CA VAL A 120 2.51 4.02 -5.27
C VAL A 120 2.99 5.41 -5.69
N GLY A 121 2.73 5.86 -6.92
CA GLY A 121 3.04 7.22 -7.36
C GLY A 121 2.39 8.29 -6.47
N CYS A 122 1.11 8.15 -6.15
CA CYS A 122 0.41 9.05 -5.23
C CYS A 122 1.06 9.10 -3.84
N ILE A 123 1.41 7.94 -3.28
CA ILE A 123 2.05 7.83 -1.96
C ILE A 123 3.47 8.41 -1.98
N VAL A 124 4.24 8.16 -3.03
CA VAL A 124 5.58 8.76 -3.21
C VAL A 124 5.48 10.29 -3.33
N GLY A 125 4.49 10.79 -4.07
CA GLY A 125 4.20 12.23 -4.11
C GLY A 125 3.91 12.81 -2.74
N GLU A 126 3.02 12.17 -1.97
CA GLU A 126 2.66 12.60 -0.61
C GLU A 126 3.85 12.53 0.36
N LEU A 127 4.75 11.55 0.22
CA LEU A 127 6.00 11.48 0.98
C LEU A 127 6.94 12.66 0.67
N LEU A 128 6.93 13.18 -0.56
CA LEU A 128 7.77 14.28 -1.01
C LEU A 128 7.20 15.66 -0.66
N THR A 129 5.88 15.82 -0.69
CA THR A 129 5.19 17.10 -0.46
C THR A 129 4.59 17.25 0.94
N HIS A 130 4.52 16.16 1.70
CA HIS A 130 3.78 16.09 2.96
C HIS A 130 2.28 16.43 2.80
N SER A 131 1.73 16.26 1.59
CA SER A 131 0.34 16.54 1.26
C SER A 131 -0.17 15.60 0.16
N PRO A 132 -1.40 15.09 0.25
CA PRO A 132 -1.96 14.24 -0.79
C PRO A 132 -1.95 14.93 -2.15
N LEU A 133 -1.47 14.25 -3.20
CA LEU A 133 -1.44 14.82 -4.55
C LEU A 133 -2.85 15.08 -5.11
N PHE A 134 -3.78 14.16 -4.85
CA PHE A 134 -5.12 14.19 -5.43
C PHE A 134 -6.19 13.99 -4.34
N PRO A 135 -6.53 15.03 -3.55
CA PRO A 135 -7.49 14.92 -2.46
C PRO A 135 -8.95 15.11 -2.93
N GLY A 136 -9.46 14.21 -3.78
CA GLY A 136 -10.85 14.27 -4.24
C GLY A 136 -11.83 13.52 -3.32
N GLU A 137 -12.98 14.13 -3.00
CA GLU A 137 -13.97 13.55 -2.08
C GLU A 137 -14.99 12.63 -2.79
N SER A 138 -15.13 12.79 -4.10
CA SER A 138 -15.94 11.93 -4.99
C SER A 138 -15.12 11.40 -6.16
N ASP A 139 -15.63 10.40 -6.90
CA ASP A 139 -14.92 9.88 -8.08
C ASP A 139 -14.75 10.97 -9.17
N ILE A 140 -15.74 11.88 -9.30
CA ILE A 140 -15.70 13.01 -10.23
C ILE A 140 -14.68 14.06 -9.76
N GLU A 141 -14.69 14.40 -8.47
CA GLU A 141 -13.71 15.34 -7.91
C GLU A 141 -12.28 14.78 -7.98
N GLN A 142 -12.11 13.48 -7.74
CA GLN A 142 -10.83 12.81 -7.88
C GLN A 142 -10.29 12.92 -9.32
N LEU A 143 -11.13 12.64 -10.33
CA LEU A 143 -10.76 12.86 -11.73
C LEU A 143 -10.41 14.32 -12.03
N CYS A 144 -11.14 15.26 -11.43
CA CYS A 144 -10.85 16.69 -11.57
C CYS A 144 -9.48 17.03 -10.98
N CYS A 145 -9.15 16.55 -9.78
CA CYS A 145 -7.85 16.73 -9.15
C CYS A 145 -6.72 16.16 -10.01
N VAL A 146 -6.90 14.96 -10.56
CA VAL A 146 -5.91 14.34 -11.45
C VAL A 146 -5.69 15.20 -12.69
N GLN A 147 -6.74 15.63 -13.37
CA GLN A 147 -6.61 16.44 -14.59
C GLN A 147 -6.07 17.85 -14.35
N ARG A 148 -6.36 18.46 -13.20
CA ARG A 148 -5.77 19.78 -12.86
C ARG A 148 -4.25 19.72 -12.80
N LEU A 149 -3.68 18.59 -12.39
CA LEU A 149 -2.24 18.43 -12.22
C LEU A 149 -1.58 17.74 -13.40
N ARG A 150 -2.22 16.73 -14.00
CA ARG A 150 -1.65 15.93 -15.11
C ARG A 150 -2.19 16.34 -16.49
N GLY A 151 -3.03 17.37 -16.55
CA GLY A 151 -3.73 17.77 -17.76
C GLY A 151 -4.83 16.79 -18.13
N SER A 152 -5.64 17.12 -19.13
CA SER A 152 -6.65 16.20 -19.65
C SER A 152 -6.00 14.99 -20.34
N PRO A 153 -6.54 13.76 -20.16
CA PRO A 153 -6.01 12.59 -20.83
C PRO A 153 -6.19 12.72 -22.34
N ASP A 154 -5.14 12.43 -23.12
CA ASP A 154 -5.15 12.47 -24.57
C ASP A 154 -5.58 11.11 -25.14
N PRO A 155 -6.71 11.01 -25.87
CA PRO A 155 -7.15 9.77 -26.52
C PRO A 155 -6.15 9.19 -27.53
N ASN A 156 -5.24 10.00 -28.10
CA ASN A 156 -4.19 9.48 -28.98
C ASN A 156 -3.09 8.77 -28.17
N ALA A 157 -2.79 9.26 -26.97
CA ALA A 157 -1.83 8.65 -26.06
C ALA A 157 -2.45 7.47 -25.28
N TRP A 158 -3.76 7.48 -25.05
CA TRP A 158 -4.53 6.43 -24.37
C TRP A 158 -5.79 6.04 -25.17
N PRO A 159 -5.67 5.28 -26.27
CA PRO A 159 -6.82 4.94 -27.13
C PRO A 159 -7.96 4.21 -26.40
N GLU A 160 -7.62 3.35 -25.45
CA GLU A 160 -8.56 2.56 -24.66
C GLU A 160 -9.46 3.43 -23.78
N LEU A 161 -9.06 4.67 -23.47
CA LEU A 161 -9.84 5.64 -22.68
C LEU A 161 -11.27 5.77 -23.19
N THR A 162 -11.45 5.88 -24.50
CA THR A 162 -12.76 6.10 -25.13
C THR A 162 -13.73 4.92 -24.97
N SER A 163 -13.19 3.74 -24.66
CA SER A 163 -13.96 2.51 -24.42
C SER A 163 -14.38 2.33 -22.96
N LEU A 164 -13.89 3.18 -22.04
CA LEU A 164 -14.19 3.05 -20.63
C LEU A 164 -15.65 3.43 -20.30
N PRO A 165 -16.33 2.69 -19.40
CA PRO A 165 -17.78 2.83 -19.19
C PRO A 165 -18.29 4.22 -18.85
N ASP A 166 -17.48 5.01 -18.12
CA ASP A 166 -17.89 6.32 -17.62
C ASP A 166 -17.22 7.49 -18.35
N TYR A 167 -16.36 7.23 -19.35
CA TYR A 167 -15.65 8.29 -20.09
C TYR A 167 -16.60 9.31 -20.73
N ASN A 168 -17.63 8.85 -21.45
CA ASN A 168 -18.59 9.73 -22.12
C ASN A 168 -19.64 10.35 -21.17
N LYS A 169 -19.63 9.98 -19.88
CA LYS A 169 -20.59 10.50 -18.89
C LYS A 169 -20.05 11.69 -18.12
N ILE A 170 -18.72 11.88 -18.13
CA ILE A 170 -18.03 12.89 -17.35
C ILE A 170 -17.25 13.77 -18.32
N SER A 171 -17.51 15.08 -18.29
CA SER A 171 -16.82 16.05 -19.13
C SER A 171 -16.21 17.14 -18.25
N PHE A 172 -14.95 17.46 -18.53
CA PHE A 172 -14.23 18.55 -17.91
C PHE A 172 -13.75 19.51 -19.00
N GLN A 173 -13.54 20.77 -18.65
CA GLN A 173 -12.84 21.69 -19.54
C GLN A 173 -11.42 21.18 -19.77
N PRO A 174 -10.85 21.28 -20.99
CA PRO A 174 -9.48 20.86 -21.25
C PRO A 174 -8.48 21.53 -20.31
N MET A 175 -7.61 20.74 -19.68
CA MET A 175 -6.60 21.22 -18.73
C MET A 175 -5.19 20.92 -19.25
N VAL A 176 -4.27 21.83 -19.00
CA VAL A 176 -2.84 21.68 -19.30
C VAL A 176 -2.14 21.06 -18.09
N PRO A 177 -1.21 20.12 -18.27
CA PRO A 177 -0.45 19.56 -17.15
C PRO A 177 0.37 20.62 -16.43
N VAL A 178 0.39 20.54 -15.11
CA VAL A 178 1.28 21.33 -14.25
C VAL A 178 2.67 20.71 -14.31
N PRO A 179 3.74 21.51 -14.51
CA PRO A 179 5.11 21.00 -14.45
C PRO A 179 5.40 20.30 -13.12
N LEU A 180 6.19 19.22 -13.14
CA LEU A 180 6.53 18.49 -11.91
C LEU A 180 7.34 19.36 -10.94
N GLU A 181 8.09 20.33 -11.46
CA GLU A 181 8.79 21.38 -10.73
C GLU A 181 7.84 22.16 -9.80
N GLU A 182 6.60 22.38 -10.23
CA GLU A 182 5.60 23.11 -9.45
C GLU A 182 4.83 22.16 -8.52
N LEU A 183 4.63 20.91 -8.94
CA LEU A 183 3.95 19.90 -8.13
C LEU A 183 4.78 19.43 -6.93
N VAL A 184 6.09 19.25 -7.15
CA VAL A 184 7.06 18.75 -6.17
C VAL A 184 8.34 19.62 -6.19
N PRO A 185 8.26 20.88 -5.72
CA PRO A 185 9.33 21.86 -5.87
C PRO A 185 10.63 21.44 -5.19
N ASP A 186 10.54 20.86 -3.99
CA ASP A 186 11.71 20.43 -3.22
C ASP A 186 12.25 19.06 -3.64
N ALA A 187 11.55 18.35 -4.54
CA ALA A 187 11.97 17.03 -4.99
C ALA A 187 13.12 17.14 -6.01
N PRO A 188 14.20 16.33 -5.86
CA PRO A 188 15.29 16.34 -6.82
C PRO A 188 14.86 15.74 -8.17
N PRO A 189 15.53 16.05 -9.29
CA PRO A 189 15.13 15.58 -10.63
C PRO A 189 14.91 14.06 -10.75
N PRO A 190 15.72 13.18 -10.12
CA PRO A 190 15.45 11.73 -10.11
C PRO A 190 14.14 11.35 -9.41
N ALA A 191 13.69 12.10 -8.40
CA ALA A 191 12.41 11.85 -7.75
C ALA A 191 11.24 12.22 -8.66
N ARG A 192 11.35 13.35 -9.37
CA ARG A 192 10.32 13.83 -10.32
C ARG A 192 10.15 12.86 -11.48
N THR A 193 11.26 12.37 -12.04
CA THR A 193 11.23 11.39 -13.14
C THR A 193 10.64 10.04 -12.70
N LEU A 194 10.91 9.58 -11.48
CA LEU A 194 10.24 8.40 -10.92
C LEU A 194 8.72 8.64 -10.80
N LEU A 195 8.33 9.79 -10.26
CA LEU A 195 6.93 10.16 -10.06
C LEU A 195 6.18 10.24 -11.40
N ASP A 196 6.78 10.87 -12.41
CA ASP A 196 6.21 10.94 -13.76
C ASP A 196 5.99 9.55 -14.36
N ALA A 197 6.98 8.67 -14.21
CA ALA A 197 6.92 7.32 -14.76
C ALA A 197 5.87 6.44 -14.06
N LEU A 198 5.55 6.70 -12.79
CA LEU A 198 4.48 6.01 -12.05
C LEU A 198 3.09 6.60 -12.33
N LEU A 199 2.99 7.91 -12.59
CA LEU A 199 1.74 8.65 -12.79
C LEU A 199 1.39 8.87 -14.28
N GLN A 200 1.64 7.86 -15.11
CA GLN A 200 1.18 7.83 -16.49
C GLN A 200 -0.31 7.50 -16.58
N TYR A 201 -1.04 8.13 -17.50
CA TYR A 201 -2.46 7.85 -17.73
C TYR A 201 -2.68 6.41 -18.22
N PRO A 202 -2.10 5.97 -19.36
CA PRO A 202 -2.19 4.57 -19.76
C PRO A 202 -1.54 3.66 -18.72
N PRO A 203 -2.25 2.68 -18.14
CA PRO A 203 -1.70 1.80 -17.12
C PRO A 203 -0.46 1.04 -17.63
N GLN A 204 -0.44 0.67 -18.91
CA GLN A 204 0.64 -0.09 -19.55
C GLN A 204 1.92 0.72 -19.77
N ARG A 205 1.86 2.06 -19.63
CA ARG A 205 3.04 2.93 -19.69
C ARG A 205 3.61 3.25 -18.32
N ARG A 206 2.97 2.80 -17.23
CA ARG A 206 3.49 3.01 -15.87
C ARG A 206 4.71 2.14 -15.64
N LEU A 207 5.72 2.70 -14.98
CA LEU A 207 6.98 2.00 -14.67
C LEU A 207 6.72 0.80 -13.74
N PRO A 208 6.99 -0.45 -14.18
CA PRO A 208 6.78 -1.62 -13.35
C PRO A 208 7.61 -1.58 -12.07
N ALA A 209 7.07 -2.12 -10.97
CA ALA A 209 7.71 -2.01 -9.64
C ALA A 209 9.14 -2.58 -9.62
N HIS A 210 9.40 -3.71 -10.28
CA HIS A 210 10.73 -4.30 -10.38
C HIS A 210 11.75 -3.41 -11.11
N GLN A 211 11.31 -2.60 -12.08
CA GLN A 211 12.16 -1.62 -12.77
C GLN A 211 12.30 -0.34 -11.96
N ALA A 212 11.24 0.09 -11.26
CA ALA A 212 11.28 1.24 -10.36
C ALA A 212 12.31 1.07 -9.24
N LEU A 213 12.54 -0.15 -8.76
CA LEU A 213 13.62 -0.45 -7.80
C LEU A 213 15.02 -0.14 -8.32
N LEU A 214 15.20 -0.11 -9.65
CA LEU A 214 16.46 0.21 -10.32
C LEU A 214 16.55 1.70 -10.71
N HIS A 215 15.56 2.50 -10.35
CA HIS A 215 15.49 3.91 -10.75
C HIS A 215 16.61 4.74 -10.08
N PRO A 216 17.25 5.70 -10.80
CA PRO A 216 18.34 6.54 -10.27
C PRO A 216 18.03 7.27 -8.96
N TYR A 217 16.76 7.49 -8.66
CA TYR A 217 16.30 8.07 -7.40
C TYR A 217 16.86 7.34 -6.16
N PHE A 218 16.93 6.01 -6.20
CA PHE A 218 17.40 5.19 -5.08
C PHE A 218 18.93 5.14 -4.94
N PHE A 219 19.66 5.60 -5.95
CA PHE A 219 21.13 5.57 -5.99
C PHE A 219 21.77 6.97 -5.92
N THR A 220 20.97 8.03 -6.00
CA THR A 220 21.43 9.41 -5.86
C THR A 220 21.33 9.86 -4.40
N ALA A 221 22.28 10.68 -3.94
CA ALA A 221 22.27 11.22 -2.59
C ALA A 221 21.00 12.08 -2.29
N PRO A 222 20.52 12.12 -1.03
CA PRO A 222 20.96 11.27 0.07
C PRO A 222 20.53 9.81 -0.16
N ALA A 223 21.31 8.86 0.34
CA ALA A 223 20.93 7.45 0.31
C ALA A 223 19.64 7.21 1.11
N PRO A 224 18.87 6.14 0.83
CA PRO A 224 17.74 5.77 1.67
C PRO A 224 18.22 5.56 3.11
N ALA A 225 17.47 6.12 4.07
CA ALA A 225 17.72 5.88 5.49
C ALA A 225 17.57 4.39 5.82
N THR A 226 18.31 3.92 6.81
CA THR A 226 18.13 2.57 7.36
C THR A 226 16.81 2.48 8.14
N PRO A 227 16.15 1.31 8.24
CA PRO A 227 14.89 1.19 8.98
C PRO A 227 14.96 1.70 10.43
N SER A 228 16.10 1.53 11.10
CA SER A 228 16.33 2.04 12.47
C SER A 228 16.33 3.57 12.59
N GLU A 229 16.53 4.29 11.49
CA GLU A 229 16.53 5.76 11.44
C GLU A 229 15.15 6.33 11.05
N LEU A 230 14.15 5.46 10.82
CA LEU A 230 12.81 5.86 10.44
C LEU A 230 11.96 6.22 11.66
N PRO A 231 11.04 7.19 11.50
CA PRO A 231 10.13 7.56 12.57
C PRO A 231 9.20 6.38 12.85
N VAL A 232 9.17 5.95 14.09
CA VAL A 232 8.21 4.98 14.60
C VAL A 232 7.30 5.73 15.56
N PRO A 233 6.08 6.15 15.13
CA PRO A 233 5.18 6.85 16.01
C PRO A 233 4.81 5.95 17.19
N GLU A 234 5.08 6.40 18.41
CA GLU A 234 4.45 5.81 19.58
C GLU A 234 2.94 6.06 19.49
N ARG A 235 2.15 5.02 19.72
CA ARG A 235 0.69 5.17 19.74
C ARG A 235 0.35 6.18 20.83
N ARG A 236 -0.20 7.35 20.48
CA ARG A 236 -0.78 8.29 21.46
C ARG A 236 -1.70 7.48 22.36
N GLY A 237 -1.40 7.51 23.66
CA GLY A 237 -1.97 6.61 24.64
C GLY A 237 -3.51 6.56 24.56
N ARG A 238 -4.06 5.35 24.63
CA ARG A 238 -5.22 5.20 25.49
C ARG A 238 -4.74 5.62 26.90
N PRO A 239 -5.50 6.43 27.66
CA PRO A 239 -5.15 6.63 29.05
C PRO A 239 -4.94 5.25 29.66
N HIS A 240 -3.83 5.09 30.39
CA HIS A 240 -3.64 3.97 31.29
C HIS A 240 -4.91 3.84 32.14
N LEU A 241 -5.83 2.96 31.74
CA LEU A 241 -6.44 2.11 32.75
C LEU A 241 -5.25 1.40 33.35
N ALA A 242 -4.89 1.77 34.57
CA ALA A 242 -3.87 1.13 35.37
C ALA A 242 -4.20 -0.37 35.45
N SER A 243 -3.76 -1.12 34.45
CA SER A 243 -3.57 -2.55 34.53
C SER A 243 -2.17 -2.72 35.09
N PRO A 244 -2.00 -3.46 36.19
CA PRO A 244 -0.72 -3.56 36.87
C PRO A 244 0.32 -4.09 35.89
N CYS A 245 1.43 -3.37 35.87
CA CYS A 245 2.68 -3.69 35.18
C CYS A 245 3.01 -5.18 35.36
N PHE A 246 2.92 -5.97 34.28
CA PHE A 246 3.60 -7.26 34.22
C PHE A 246 5.09 -7.01 33.93
N ARG A 247 5.81 -6.44 34.92
CA ARG A 247 7.22 -6.80 35.10
C ARG A 247 7.22 -8.13 35.82
N SER A 248 7.31 -9.19 35.02
CA SER A 248 7.69 -10.50 35.51
C SER A 248 8.88 -10.95 34.68
N GLU A 249 10.07 -10.51 35.09
CA GLU A 249 11.23 -11.39 35.00
C GLU A 249 10.92 -12.61 35.88
N ARG A 250 10.28 -13.61 35.30
CA ARG A 250 10.32 -14.98 35.81
C ARG A 250 10.74 -15.84 34.64
N SER A 251 11.85 -16.54 34.81
CA SER A 251 12.34 -17.58 33.91
C SER A 251 11.16 -18.38 33.36
N LEU A 252 11.09 -18.46 32.03
CA LEU A 252 10.25 -19.41 31.33
C LEU A 252 10.75 -20.81 31.70
N GLU A 253 10.15 -21.43 32.70
CA GLU A 253 10.20 -22.89 32.78
C GLU A 253 9.43 -23.48 31.58
N PRO A 254 9.92 -24.56 30.95
CA PRO A 254 9.30 -25.11 29.77
C PRO A 254 7.97 -25.75 30.18
N ALA A 255 6.86 -25.06 29.86
CA ALA A 255 5.52 -25.60 30.06
C ALA A 255 5.30 -26.77 29.10
N LEU A 256 5.63 -27.99 29.56
CA LEU A 256 5.19 -29.22 28.91
C LEU A 256 3.64 -29.24 28.91
N PRO A 257 3.00 -29.50 27.76
CA PRO A 257 1.54 -29.56 27.67
C PRO A 257 0.97 -30.65 28.58
N LYS A 258 -0.13 -30.34 29.26
CA LYS A 258 -0.76 -31.22 30.26
C LYS A 258 -1.18 -32.56 29.60
N PRO A 259 -0.77 -33.73 30.14
CA PRO A 259 -0.95 -35.04 29.48
C PRO A 259 -2.40 -35.38 29.09
N HIS A 260 -3.39 -34.92 29.85
CA HIS A 260 -4.80 -35.18 29.58
C HIS A 260 -5.33 -34.45 28.35
N LEU A 261 -4.68 -33.37 27.89
CA LEU A 261 -5.06 -32.64 26.68
C LEU A 261 -4.54 -33.32 25.39
N LEU A 262 -3.61 -34.27 25.53
CA LEU A 262 -3.04 -35.04 24.40
C LEU A 262 -3.65 -36.44 24.26
N ALA A 263 -4.41 -36.90 25.27
CA ALA A 263 -5.02 -38.22 25.31
C ALA A 263 -5.90 -38.60 24.08
N PRO A 264 -6.62 -37.67 23.42
CA PRO A 264 -7.39 -38.00 22.22
C PRO A 264 -6.54 -38.24 20.96
N TYR A 265 -5.25 -37.87 21.00
CA TYR A 265 -4.34 -37.86 19.84
C TYR A 265 -3.21 -38.89 19.96
N ALA A 266 -3.20 -39.70 21.02
CA ALA A 266 -2.22 -40.77 21.19
C ALA A 266 -2.57 -41.98 20.30
N PRO A 267 -1.60 -42.57 19.57
CA PRO A 267 -1.83 -43.79 18.80
C PRO A 267 -2.17 -44.97 19.73
N PRO A 268 -2.95 -45.97 19.27
CA PRO A 268 -3.28 -47.14 20.09
C PRO A 268 -2.02 -47.96 20.39
N PRO A 269 -1.94 -48.63 21.56
CA PRO A 269 -0.77 -49.41 21.94
C PRO A 269 -0.58 -50.60 20.98
N SER A 270 0.64 -50.74 20.47
CA SER A 270 1.08 -51.88 19.67
C SER A 270 1.13 -53.15 20.53
N LEU A 271 0.57 -54.24 19.99
CA LEU A 271 0.65 -55.57 20.59
C LEU A 271 2.11 -56.03 20.70
N PRO A 272 2.52 -56.69 21.80
CA PRO A 272 3.88 -57.15 21.95
C PRO A 272 4.20 -58.28 20.96
N LEU A 273 5.34 -58.15 20.29
CA LEU A 273 5.97 -59.22 19.51
C LEU A 273 6.43 -60.33 20.46
N THR A 274 5.79 -61.50 20.39
CA THR A 274 6.32 -62.75 20.92
C THR A 274 7.56 -63.16 20.12
N VAL A 275 8.70 -63.31 20.81
CA VAL A 275 9.85 -64.10 20.36
C VAL A 275 9.57 -65.56 20.71
#